data_AF-A0A2S6H129-F1
#
_entry.id   AF-A0A2S6H129-F1
#
_cell.length_a   1.000
_cell.length_b   1.000
_cell.length_c   1.000
_cell.angle_alpha   90.00
_cell.angle_beta   90.00
_cell.angle_gamma   90.00
#
_symmetry.space_group_name_H-M   'P 1'
#
loop_
_entity.id
_entity.type
_entity.pdbx_description
1 polymer ?
#
loop_
_entity_poly.entity_id
_entity_poly.type
_entity_poly.pdbx_seq_one_letter_code
_entity_poly.pdbx_strand_id
1 'polypeptide(L)'
;MTGSPLPSTTSDALADVLTRHLRRLPPDGDWTAVTLADLGLDSMTAIEVVVDIEETFGTQFPEELLVRETFATFGALESAVRSMVSPS
;
A
#
# COMPACT_ATOMS: atom_id res chain seq x y z
N MET A 1 -9.18 -25.66 -2.70
CA MET A 1 -10.21 -24.62 -2.51
C MET A 1 -9.61 -23.53 -1.62
N THR A 2 -8.96 -22.54 -2.21
CA THR A 2 -8.84 -21.20 -1.61
C THR A 2 -9.16 -20.29 -2.77
N GLY A 3 -10.38 -19.75 -2.76
CA GLY A 3 -10.73 -18.70 -3.68
C GLY A 3 -9.96 -17.47 -3.25
N SER A 4 -9.10 -16.95 -4.12
CA SER A 4 -8.75 -15.54 -4.03
C SER A 4 -10.05 -14.77 -4.23
N PRO A 5 -10.60 -14.07 -3.22
CA PRO A 5 -11.61 -13.08 -3.52
C PRO A 5 -10.94 -12.05 -4.43
N LEU A 6 -11.69 -11.54 -5.40
CA LEU A 6 -11.32 -10.28 -6.04
C LEU A 6 -11.01 -9.24 -4.94
N PRO A 7 -10.07 -8.31 -5.13
CA PRO A 7 -9.78 -7.27 -4.15
C PRO A 7 -11.05 -6.47 -3.89
N SER A 8 -11.79 -6.83 -2.86
CA SER A 8 -13.12 -6.28 -2.57
C SER A 8 -12.99 -4.95 -1.80
N THR A 9 -11.76 -4.52 -1.50
CA THR A 9 -11.46 -3.35 -0.68
C THR A 9 -10.10 -2.76 -1.07
N THR A 10 -9.94 -1.44 -0.90
CA THR A 10 -8.67 -0.70 -1.11
C THR A 10 -7.48 -1.37 -0.45
N SER A 11 -7.67 -1.94 0.74
CA SER A 11 -6.68 -2.70 1.51
C SER A 11 -6.06 -3.86 0.74
N ASP A 12 -6.90 -4.63 0.03
CA ASP A 12 -6.49 -5.85 -0.67
C ASP A 12 -5.67 -5.51 -1.92
N ALA A 13 -6.13 -4.52 -2.68
CA ALA A 13 -5.38 -3.99 -3.81
C ALA A 13 -4.03 -3.42 -3.36
N LEU A 14 -3.99 -2.64 -2.26
CA LEU A 14 -2.73 -2.13 -1.72
C LEU A 14 -1.80 -3.24 -1.24
N ALA A 15 -2.34 -4.27 -0.58
CA ALA A 15 -1.56 -5.44 -0.16
C ALA A 15 -0.96 -6.16 -1.37
N ASP A 16 -1.73 -6.34 -2.44
CA ASP A 16 -1.25 -6.92 -3.69
C ASP A 16 -0.06 -6.11 -4.26
N VAL A 17 -0.20 -4.79 -4.39
CA VAL A 17 0.91 -3.90 -4.82
C VAL A 17 2.14 -4.10 -3.95
N LEU A 18 1.99 -4.02 -2.63
CA LEU A 18 3.11 -4.16 -1.71
C LEU A 18 3.76 -5.55 -1.77
N THR A 19 3.00 -6.63 -1.94
CA THR A 19 3.56 -7.99 -2.05
C THR A 19 4.37 -8.19 -3.33
N ARG A 20 4.08 -7.45 -4.42
CA ARG A 20 4.90 -7.46 -5.65
C ARG A 20 6.27 -6.83 -5.44
N HIS A 21 6.35 -5.79 -4.62
CA HIS A 21 7.58 -5.04 -4.39
C HIS A 21 8.37 -5.55 -3.17
N LEU A 22 7.69 -6.03 -2.12
CA LEU A 22 8.26 -6.42 -0.85
C LEU A 22 8.21 -7.94 -0.67
N ARG A 23 9.37 -8.59 -0.79
CA ARG A 23 9.50 -10.05 -0.71
C ARG A 23 9.22 -10.66 0.67
N ARG A 24 9.11 -9.84 1.73
CA ARG A 24 8.96 -10.30 3.12
C ARG A 24 7.54 -10.24 3.66
N LEU A 25 6.56 -9.71 2.90
CA LEU A 25 5.19 -9.67 3.39
C LEU A 25 4.56 -11.07 3.39
N PRO A 26 4.09 -11.57 4.54
CA PRO A 26 3.28 -12.78 4.57
C PRO A 26 1.91 -12.49 3.92
N PRO A 27 1.38 -13.42 3.09
CA PRO A 27 0.12 -13.21 2.36
C PRO A 27 -1.12 -13.16 3.27
N ASP A 28 -1.01 -13.63 4.51
CA ASP A 28 -2.09 -13.68 5.49
C ASP A 28 -1.59 -13.13 6.83
N GLY A 29 -2.10 -11.97 7.27
CA GLY A 29 -1.75 -11.38 8.56
C GLY A 29 -2.29 -9.96 8.75
N ASP A 30 -2.30 -9.49 10.00
CA ASP A 30 -2.58 -8.08 10.29
C ASP A 30 -1.30 -7.26 10.09
N TRP A 31 -1.20 -6.61 8.93
CA TRP A 31 -0.01 -5.80 8.58
C TRP A 31 -0.14 -4.34 9.01
N THR A 32 -1.27 -3.92 9.59
CA THR A 32 -1.57 -2.50 9.82
C THR A 32 -0.51 -1.79 10.67
N ALA A 33 0.04 -2.50 11.67
CA ALA A 33 1.10 -2.02 12.54
C ALA A 33 2.53 -2.32 12.04
N VAL A 34 2.68 -3.00 10.90
CA VAL A 34 3.99 -3.41 10.38
C VAL A 34 4.67 -2.26 9.68
N THR A 35 5.93 -2.05 10.04
CA THR A 35 6.78 -1.01 9.45
C THR A 35 7.24 -1.42 8.06
N LEU A 36 6.91 -0.62 7.03
CA LEU A 36 7.28 -0.92 5.64
C LEU A 36 8.81 -0.89 5.45
N ALA A 37 9.51 -0.03 6.18
CA ALA A 37 10.97 0.03 6.16
C ALA A 37 11.63 -1.29 6.60
N ASP A 38 11.06 -2.02 7.57
CA ASP A 38 11.59 -3.31 8.04
C ASP A 38 11.37 -4.42 6.99
N LEU A 39 10.31 -4.28 6.19
CA LEU A 39 9.97 -5.17 5.10
C LEU A 39 10.82 -4.96 3.84
N GLY A 40 11.65 -3.90 3.80
CA GLY A 40 12.51 -3.55 2.67
C GLY A 40 11.96 -2.44 1.78
N LEU A 41 11.07 -1.59 2.31
CA LEU A 41 10.66 -0.37 1.61
C LEU A 41 11.79 0.66 1.70
N ASP A 42 12.61 0.71 0.66
CA ASP A 42 13.65 1.71 0.47
C ASP A 42 13.15 2.89 -0.39
N SER A 43 13.95 3.97 -0.51
CA SER A 43 13.55 5.15 -1.29
C SER A 43 13.18 4.86 -2.75
N MET A 44 13.85 3.90 -3.41
CA MET A 44 13.48 3.49 -4.76
C MET A 44 12.17 2.69 -4.77
N THR A 45 12.03 1.70 -3.88
CA THR A 45 10.83 0.88 -3.78
C THR A 45 9.60 1.71 -3.39
N ALA A 46 9.77 2.74 -2.56
CA ALA A 46 8.69 3.66 -2.22
C ALA A 46 8.16 4.41 -3.44
N ILE A 47 9.04 4.86 -4.35
CA ILE A 47 8.64 5.52 -5.60
C ILE A 47 7.88 4.53 -6.48
N GLU A 48 8.39 3.32 -6.66
CA GLU A 48 7.72 2.26 -7.45
C GLU A 48 6.33 1.93 -6.89
N VAL A 49 6.22 1.77 -5.56
CA VAL A 49 4.95 1.51 -4.87
C VAL A 49 3.97 2.66 -5.10
N VAL A 50 4.42 3.92 -5.01
CA VAL A 50 3.56 5.08 -5.27
C VAL A 50 3.03 5.04 -6.70
N VAL A 51 3.91 4.82 -7.68
CA VAL A 51 3.53 4.77 -9.11
C VAL A 51 2.53 3.63 -9.35
N ASP A 52 2.78 2.43 -8.84
CA ASP A 52 1.88 1.29 -9.02
C ASP A 52 0.53 1.50 -8.32
N ILE A 53 0.51 2.21 -7.17
CA ILE A 53 -0.74 2.65 -6.51
C ILE A 53 -1.49 3.65 -7.41
N GLU A 54 -0.80 4.68 -7.93
CA GLU A 54 -1.41 5.67 -8.81
C GLU A 54 -2.03 5.01 -10.05
N GLU A 55 -1.33 4.06 -10.67
CA GLU A 55 -1.83 3.28 -11.81
C GLU A 55 -2.99 2.34 -11.43
N THR A 56 -2.90 1.66 -10.27
CA THR A 56 -3.91 0.69 -9.81
C THR A 56 -5.24 1.38 -9.45
N PHE A 57 -5.16 2.53 -8.76
CA PHE A 57 -6.33 3.26 -8.29
C PHE A 57 -6.76 4.39 -9.25
N GLY A 58 -5.95 4.70 -10.26
CA GLY A 58 -6.21 5.81 -11.19
C GLY A 58 -6.22 7.17 -10.49
N THR A 59 -5.43 7.33 -9.43
CA THR A 59 -5.33 8.55 -8.63
C THR A 59 -3.90 9.10 -8.67
N GLN A 60 -3.70 10.34 -8.22
CA GLN A 60 -2.36 10.91 -8.07
C GLN A 60 -2.06 11.11 -6.58
N PHE A 61 -0.88 10.70 -6.14
CA PHE A 61 -0.43 10.84 -4.76
C PHE A 61 -0.11 12.32 -4.48
N PRO A 62 -0.81 12.99 -3.56
CA PRO A 62 -0.54 14.37 -3.25
C PRO A 62 0.79 14.49 -2.48
N GLU A 63 1.52 15.57 -2.75
CA GLU A 63 2.81 15.86 -2.10
C GLU A 63 2.71 15.91 -0.56
N GLU A 64 1.55 16.31 -0.04
CA GLU A 64 1.26 16.36 1.40
C GLU A 64 1.23 14.97 2.04
N LEU A 65 0.88 13.93 1.27
CA LEU A 65 0.88 12.54 1.72
C LEU A 65 2.19 11.82 1.38
N LEU A 66 3.08 12.42 0.56
CA LEU A 66 4.42 11.89 0.24
C LEU A 66 5.43 12.16 1.37
N VAL A 67 5.04 11.83 2.61
CA VAL A 67 5.85 12.03 3.82
C VAL A 67 6.25 10.69 4.45
N ARG A 68 7.32 10.71 5.25
CA ARG A 68 7.84 9.50 5.91
C ARG A 68 6.78 8.80 6.76
N GLU A 69 5.89 9.56 7.40
CA GLU A 69 4.80 9.02 8.21
C GLU A 69 3.84 8.14 7.41
N THR A 70 3.50 8.52 6.17
CA THR A 70 2.64 7.73 5.29
C THR A 70 3.31 6.41 4.91
N PHE A 71 4.61 6.45 4.63
CA PHE A 71 5.41 5.26 4.31
C PHE A 71 5.95 4.52 5.55
N ALA A 72 5.56 4.94 6.76
CA ALA A 72 6.06 4.34 7.98
C ALA A 72 5.50 2.93 8.15
N THR A 73 4.18 2.78 8.03
CA THR A 73 3.47 1.51 8.22
C THR A 73 2.41 1.29 7.14
N PHE A 74 1.99 0.03 6.96
CA PHE A 74 0.90 -0.31 6.03
C PHE A 74 -0.38 0.48 6.35
N GLY A 75 -0.76 0.57 7.63
CA GLY A 75 -1.99 1.26 8.02
C GLY A 75 -1.97 2.76 7.70
N ALA A 76 -0.80 3.41 7.79
CA ALA A 76 -0.66 4.82 7.41
C ALA A 76 -0.82 5.02 5.90
N LEU A 77 -0.14 4.18 5.11
CA LEU A 77 -0.22 4.20 3.65
C LEU A 77 -1.64 3.91 3.18
N GLU A 78 -2.28 2.89 3.75
CA GLU A 78 -3.64 2.50 3.45
C GLU A 78 -4.64 3.60 3.81
N SER A 79 -4.48 4.25 4.96
CA SER A 79 -5.33 5.38 5.34
C SER A 79 -5.19 6.55 4.36
N ALA A 80 -3.97 6.84 3.91
CA ALA A 80 -3.71 7.86 2.88
C ALA A 80 -4.41 7.50 1.57
N VAL A 81 -4.22 6.27 1.06
CA VAL A 81 -4.86 5.80 -0.17
C VAL A 81 -6.38 5.82 -0.07
N ARG A 82 -6.93 5.34 1.06
CA ARG A 82 -8.36 5.37 1.33
C ARG A 82 -8.92 6.79 1.29
N SER A 83 -8.19 7.78 1.83
CA SER A 83 -8.58 9.18 1.77
C SER A 83 -8.59 9.75 0.35
N MET A 84 -7.77 9.21 -0.55
CA MET A 84 -7.75 9.62 -1.97
C MET A 84 -8.89 9.01 -2.78
N VAL A 85 -9.23 7.74 -2.53
CA VAL A 85 -10.22 6.98 -3.33
C VAL A 85 -11.63 7.04 -2.77
N SER A 86 -11.82 7.49 -1.52
CA SER A 86 -13.17 7.65 -0.95
C SER A 86 -13.84 8.87 -1.59
N PRO A 87 -14.92 8.71 -2.37
CA PRO A 87 -15.68 9.85 -2.86
C PRO A 87 -16.37 10.53 -1.67
N SER A 88 -16.25 11.86 -1.57
CA SER A 88 -17.20 12.66 -0.77
C SER A 88 -18.59 12.63 -1.36
#